data_AF-A0A061FW12-F1
#
_entry.id   AF-A0A061FW12-F1
#
_cell.length_a   1.000
_cell.length_b   1.000
_cell.length_c   1.000
_cell.angle_alpha   90.00
_cell.angle_beta   90.00
_cell.angle_gamma   90.00
#
_symmetry.space_group_name_H-M   'P 1'
#
loop_
_entity.id
_entity.type
_entity.pdbx_description
1 polymer ?
#
loop_
_entity_poly.entity_id
_entity_poly.type
_entity_poly.pdbx_seq_one_letter_code
_entity_poly.pdbx_strand_id
1 'polypeptide(L)'
;MPLTVNVVTNELMPKPRFEWTEAETKKVQINFKTINTLHCALTPTEFNKVSSCIAAKQVWEKLKIIHEGTSQVKESKIALLTHNYEMFKMEPGEDITSMLDRFTNITNKLS
;
A
#
# COMPACT_ATOMS: atom_id res chain seq x y z
N MET A 1 7.09 -9.72 -17.09
CA MET A 1 7.49 -10.50 -18.28
C MET A 1 8.68 -9.82 -18.92
N PRO A 2 9.70 -10.53 -19.44
CA PRO A 2 10.81 -9.90 -20.14
C PRO A 2 10.33 -9.17 -21.39
N LEU A 3 10.95 -8.03 -21.70
CA LEU A 3 10.59 -7.18 -22.83
C LEU A 3 11.76 -7.11 -23.82
N THR A 4 11.42 -6.91 -25.10
CA THR A 4 12.37 -6.63 -26.18
C THR A 4 11.88 -5.43 -26.99
N VAL A 5 12.76 -4.76 -27.72
CA VAL A 5 12.42 -3.60 -28.56
C VAL A 5 12.06 -4.09 -29.96
N ASN A 6 10.92 -3.64 -30.48
CA ASN A 6 10.56 -3.85 -31.87
C ASN A 6 11.50 -3.04 -32.77
N VAL A 7 12.27 -3.70 -33.63
CA VAL A 7 13.26 -3.06 -34.52
C VAL A 7 12.61 -2.11 -35.54
N VAL A 8 11.33 -2.31 -35.87
CA VAL A 8 10.59 -1.51 -36.85
C VAL A 8 9.86 -0.34 -36.20
N THR A 9 9.20 -0.55 -35.06
CA THR A 9 8.36 0.48 -34.40
C THR A 9 9.04 1.18 -33.22
N ASN A 10 10.20 0.67 -32.76
CA ASN A 10 10.91 1.10 -31.56
C ASN A 10 10.08 1.01 -30.26
N GLU A 11 9.03 0.18 -30.26
CA GLU A 11 8.17 -0.04 -29.10
C GLU A 11 8.63 -1.23 -28.27
N LEU A 12 8.33 -1.20 -26.96
CA LEU A 12 8.56 -2.33 -26.07
C LEU A 12 7.47 -3.39 -26.24
N MET A 13 7.88 -4.62 -26.56
CA MET A 13 6.97 -5.76 -26.68
C MET A 13 7.42 -6.94 -25.81
N PRO A 14 6.51 -7.87 -25.48
CA PRO A 14 6.88 -9.04 -24.70
C PRO A 14 7.84 -9.94 -25.47
N LYS A 15 8.99 -10.25 -24.86
CA LYS A 15 10.00 -11.12 -25.47
C LYS A 15 9.46 -12.55 -25.60
N PRO A 16 9.64 -13.23 -26.75
CA PRO A 16 9.23 -14.62 -26.92
C PRO A 16 9.86 -15.55 -25.88
N ARG A 17 9.08 -16.53 -25.38
CA ARG A 17 9.54 -17.42 -24.28
C ARG A 17 10.82 -18.20 -24.60
N PHE A 18 11.00 -18.61 -25.86
CA PHE A 18 12.17 -19.40 -26.27
C PHE A 18 13.47 -18.59 -26.25
N GLU A 19 13.39 -17.25 -26.23
CA GLU A 19 14.55 -16.36 -26.15
C GLU A 19 14.89 -15.96 -24.72
N TRP A 20 14.12 -16.41 -23.74
CA TRP A 20 14.33 -16.05 -22.34
C TRP A 20 15.63 -16.67 -21.83
N THR A 21 16.44 -15.83 -21.19
CA THR A 21 17.59 -16.31 -20.41
C THR A 21 17.11 -17.09 -19.18
N GLU A 22 18.00 -17.89 -18.61
CA GLU A 22 17.72 -18.59 -17.35
C GLU A 22 17.35 -17.61 -16.23
N ALA A 23 18.06 -16.48 -16.15
CA ALA A 23 17.79 -15.42 -15.18
C ALA A 23 16.39 -14.81 -15.36
N GLU A 24 15.98 -14.52 -16.60
CA GLU A 24 14.64 -14.01 -16.92
C GLU A 24 13.54 -15.01 -16.54
N THR A 25 13.75 -16.28 -16.87
CA THR A 25 12.84 -17.37 -16.51
C THR A 25 12.69 -17.50 -15.00
N LYS A 26 13.81 -17.52 -14.27
CA LYS A 26 13.84 -17.58 -12.81
C LYS A 26 13.11 -16.40 -12.18
N LYS A 27 13.29 -15.19 -12.71
CA LYS A 27 12.60 -13.98 -12.24
C LYS A 27 11.08 -14.07 -12.42
N VAL A 28 10.60 -14.55 -13.57
CA VAL A 28 9.16 -14.76 -13.82
C VAL A 28 8.59 -15.82 -12.88
N GLN A 29 9.30 -16.93 -12.69
CA GLN A 29 8.88 -18.00 -11.77
C GLN A 29 8.78 -17.50 -10.32
N ILE A 30 9.78 -16.76 -9.85
CA ILE A 30 9.77 -16.17 -8.51
C ILE A 30 8.57 -15.22 -8.37
N ASN A 31 8.35 -14.33 -9.35
CA ASN A 31 7.22 -13.42 -9.32
C ASN A 31 5.87 -14.16 -9.21
N PHE A 32 5.66 -15.21 -10.01
CA PHE A 32 4.43 -16.01 -9.96
C PHE A 32 4.28 -16.74 -8.61
N LYS A 33 5.35 -17.36 -8.11
CA LYS A 33 5.34 -18.01 -6.79
C LYS A 33 4.99 -17.02 -5.69
N THR A 34 5.61 -15.84 -5.67
CA THR A 34 5.33 -14.80 -4.67
C THR A 34 3.90 -14.29 -4.77
N ILE A 35 3.36 -14.06 -5.98
CA ILE A 35 1.94 -13.66 -6.15
C ILE A 35 1.03 -14.73 -5.56
N ASN A 36 1.24 -16.00 -5.89
CA ASN A 36 0.42 -17.08 -5.38
C ASN A 36 0.50 -17.20 -3.85
N THR A 37 1.71 -17.11 -3.28
CA THR A 37 1.90 -17.11 -1.82
C THR A 37 1.15 -15.96 -1.16
N LEU A 38 1.22 -14.75 -1.74
CA LEU A 38 0.46 -13.60 -1.24
C LEU A 38 -1.04 -13.88 -1.31
N HIS A 39 -1.56 -14.32 -2.47
CA HIS A 39 -2.98 -14.61 -2.66
C HIS A 39 -3.53 -15.64 -1.67
N CYS A 40 -2.77 -16.68 -1.31
CA CYS A 40 -3.18 -17.67 -0.33
C CYS A 40 -3.39 -17.10 1.09
N ALA A 41 -2.76 -15.97 1.41
CA ALA A 41 -2.89 -15.31 2.70
C ALA A 41 -4.02 -14.27 2.76
N LEU A 42 -4.68 -13.97 1.64
CA LEU A 42 -5.68 -12.90 1.55
C LEU A 42 -7.09 -13.39 1.82
N THR A 43 -7.90 -12.51 2.42
CA THR A 43 -9.35 -12.69 2.41
C THR A 43 -9.90 -12.55 0.98
N PRO A 44 -11.09 -13.10 0.67
CA PRO A 44 -11.70 -12.95 -0.66
C PRO A 44 -11.85 -11.48 -1.09
N THR A 45 -12.15 -10.59 -0.14
CA THR A 45 -12.30 -9.14 -0.40
C THR A 45 -10.97 -8.49 -0.79
N GLU A 46 -9.88 -8.84 -0.12
CA GLU A 46 -8.55 -8.31 -0.44
C GLU A 46 -8.03 -8.91 -1.75
N PHE A 47 -8.22 -10.20 -1.95
CA PHE A 47 -7.87 -10.89 -3.20
C PHE A 47 -8.50 -10.18 -4.41
N ASN A 48 -9.80 -9.89 -4.36
CA ASN A 48 -10.51 -9.22 -5.45
C ASN A 48 -9.93 -7.83 -5.79
N LYS A 49 -9.32 -7.13 -4.84
CA LYS A 49 -8.71 -5.81 -5.06
C LYS A 49 -7.34 -5.89 -5.74
N VAL A 50 -6.66 -7.03 -5.66
CA VAL A 50 -5.29 -7.23 -6.16
C VAL A 50 -5.18 -8.31 -7.25
N SER A 51 -6.24 -9.03 -7.56
CA SER A 51 -6.25 -10.17 -8.50
C SER A 51 -5.80 -9.83 -9.92
N SER A 52 -5.94 -8.56 -10.34
CA SER A 52 -5.49 -8.08 -11.65
C SER A 52 -4.00 -7.69 -11.70
N CYS A 53 -3.28 -7.77 -10.58
CA CYS A 53 -1.86 -7.42 -10.53
C CYS A 53 -0.98 -8.49 -11.16
N ILE A 54 -0.08 -8.07 -12.05
CA ILE A 54 0.82 -8.98 -12.78
C ILE A 54 2.20 -9.13 -12.13
N ALA A 55 2.52 -8.25 -11.18
CA ALA A 55 3.79 -8.25 -10.47
C ALA A 55 3.55 -8.35 -8.95
N ALA A 56 4.35 -9.17 -8.27
CA ALA A 56 4.31 -9.31 -6.81
C ALA A 56 4.48 -7.97 -6.11
N LYS A 57 5.34 -7.09 -6.65
CA LYS A 57 5.50 -5.71 -6.18
C LYS A 57 4.18 -4.93 -6.20
N GLN A 58 3.38 -5.06 -7.27
CA GLN A 58 2.10 -4.35 -7.37
C GLN A 58 1.10 -4.87 -6.33
N VAL A 59 1.04 -6.20 -6.12
CA VAL A 59 0.22 -6.80 -5.07
C VAL A 59 0.63 -6.23 -3.71
N TRP A 60 1.93 -6.26 -3.39
CA TRP A 60 2.47 -5.74 -2.14
C TRP A 60 2.17 -4.25 -1.91
N GLU A 61 2.40 -3.41 -2.92
CA GLU A 61 2.12 -1.97 -2.81
C GLU A 61 0.63 -1.67 -2.62
N LYS A 62 -0.27 -2.43 -3.27
CA LYS A 62 -1.71 -2.30 -3.03
C LYS A 62 -2.10 -2.76 -1.63
N LEU A 63 -1.53 -3.86 -1.13
CA LEU A 63 -1.81 -4.34 0.23
C LEU A 63 -1.39 -3.29 1.28
N LYS A 64 -0.22 -2.67 1.12
CA LYS A 64 0.20 -1.54 1.96
C LYS A 64 -0.85 -0.42 1.97
N ILE A 65 -1.37 -0.03 0.81
CA ILE A 65 -2.41 1.02 0.73
C ILE A 65 -3.71 0.57 1.40
N ILE A 66 -4.11 -0.70 1.25
CA ILE A 66 -5.33 -1.23 1.86
C ILE A 66 -5.25 -1.21 3.39
N HIS A 67 -4.11 -1.58 3.96
CA HIS A 67 -3.95 -1.69 5.42
C HIS A 67 -3.50 -0.39 6.09
N GLU A 68 -2.60 0.37 5.47
CA GLU A 68 -2.03 1.57 6.07
C GLU A 68 -2.69 2.87 5.59
N GLY A 69 -3.45 2.82 4.49
CA GLY A 69 -3.97 3.99 3.80
C GLY A 69 -2.96 4.63 2.83
N THR A 70 -3.46 5.56 2.01
CA THR A 70 -2.63 6.37 1.09
C THR A 70 -1.88 7.46 1.84
N SER A 71 -0.84 8.03 1.22
CA SER A 71 -0.16 9.23 1.76
C SER A 71 -1.14 10.35 2.03
N GLN A 72 -2.06 10.62 1.10
CA GLN A 72 -3.10 11.63 1.25
C GLN A 72 -4.01 11.39 2.46
N VAL A 73 -4.42 10.14 2.72
CA VAL A 73 -5.22 9.81 3.91
C VAL A 73 -4.41 10.01 5.19
N LYS A 74 -3.13 9.61 5.18
CA LYS A 74 -2.22 9.80 6.33
C LYS A 74 -1.99 11.29 6.62
N GLU A 75 -1.71 12.09 5.59
CA GLU A 75 -1.55 13.55 5.67
C GLU A 75 -2.82 14.23 6.17
N SER A 76 -3.98 13.85 5.63
CA SER A 76 -5.28 14.41 6.06
C SER A 76 -5.57 14.09 7.53
N LYS A 77 -5.20 12.89 7.99
CA LYS A 77 -5.35 12.50 9.41
C LYS A 77 -4.44 13.32 10.32
N ILE A 78 -3.19 13.57 9.91
CA ILE A 78 -2.26 14.44 10.65
C ILE A 78 -2.82 15.86 10.71
N ALA A 79 -3.23 16.42 9.58
CA ALA A 79 -3.78 17.78 9.52
C ALA A 79 -5.00 17.95 10.44
N LEU A 80 -5.91 16.97 10.46
CA LEU A 80 -7.06 16.96 11.37
C LEU A 80 -6.64 16.90 12.84
N LEU A 81 -5.67 16.06 13.19
CA LEU A 81 -5.18 15.94 14.56
C LEU A 81 -4.44 17.20 15.01
N THR A 82 -3.62 17.82 14.15
CA THR A 82 -2.95 19.09 14.41
C THR A 82 -3.99 20.18 14.67
N HIS A 83 -5.04 20.27 13.85
CA HIS A 83 -6.13 21.21 14.08
C HIS A 83 -6.84 20.97 15.43
N ASN A 84 -7.15 19.72 15.75
CA ASN A 84 -7.76 19.37 17.03
C ASN A 84 -6.87 19.73 18.24
N TYR A 85 -5.55 19.58 18.08
CA TYR A 85 -4.58 19.98 19.09
C TYR A 85 -4.53 21.51 19.26
N GLU A 86 -4.45 22.26 18.17
CA GLU A 86 -4.41 23.72 18.18
C GLU A 86 -5.68 24.34 18.76
N MET A 87 -6.83 23.74 18.47
CA MET A 87 -8.14 24.18 18.97
C MET A 87 -8.49 23.57 20.34
N PHE A 88 -7.60 22.78 20.94
CA PHE A 88 -7.89 22.06 22.16
C PHE A 88 -8.13 23.04 23.32
N LYS A 89 -9.26 22.84 23.99
CA LYS A 89 -9.62 23.52 25.23
C LYS A 89 -10.45 22.58 26.08
N MET A 90 -10.46 22.85 27.38
CA MET A 90 -11.36 22.18 28.31
C MET A 90 -12.80 22.62 28.02
N GLU A 91 -13.71 21.66 27.97
CA GLU A 91 -15.13 21.94 27.73
C GLU A 91 -15.85 22.34 29.03
N PRO A 92 -16.94 23.14 28.97
CA PRO A 92 -17.71 23.49 30.15
C PRO A 92 -18.30 22.25 30.82
N GLY A 93 -17.96 22.03 32.09
CA GLY A 93 -18.43 20.87 32.88
C GLY A 93 -17.64 19.57 32.65
N GLU A 94 -16.59 19.60 31.83
CA GLU A 94 -15.61 18.51 31.73
C GLU A 94 -14.78 18.45 33.03
N ASP A 95 -14.43 17.25 33.50
CA ASP A 95 -13.49 17.09 34.61
C ASP A 95 -12.04 17.00 34.11
N ILE A 96 -11.09 17.23 35.01
CA ILE A 96 -9.66 17.28 34.66
C ILE A 96 -9.15 15.95 34.08
N THR A 97 -9.64 14.82 34.58
CA THR A 97 -9.23 13.49 34.09
C THR A 97 -9.73 13.28 32.67
N SER A 98 -11.01 13.56 32.40
CA SER A 98 -11.59 13.49 31.05
C SER A 98 -10.86 14.40 30.05
N MET A 99 -10.51 15.62 30.47
CA MET A 99 -9.74 16.55 29.64
C MET A 99 -8.35 16.00 29.31
N LEU A 100 -7.63 15.48 30.32
CA LEU A 100 -6.30 14.89 30.14
C LEU A 100 -6.32 13.65 29.26
N ASP A 101 -7.36 12.83 29.35
CA ASP A 101 -7.54 11.65 28.49
C ASP A 101 -7.71 12.06 27.02
N ARG A 102 -8.55 13.07 26.75
CA ARG A 102 -8.72 13.63 25.40
C ARG A 102 -7.43 14.21 24.86
N PHE A 103 -6.72 14.99 25.68
CA PHE A 103 -5.44 15.59 25.28
C PHE A 103 -4.39 14.52 24.96
N THR A 104 -4.22 13.56 25.86
CA THR A 104 -3.31 12.41 25.69
C THR A 104 -3.63 11.60 24.44
N ASN A 105 -4.91 11.40 24.13
CA ASN A 105 -5.33 10.70 22.92
C ASN A 105 -4.92 11.44 21.64
N ILE A 106 -4.99 12.78 21.63
CA ILE A 106 -4.55 13.60 20.48
C ILE A 106 -3.03 13.54 20.34
N THR A 107 -2.29 13.75 21.43
CA THR A 107 -0.81 13.78 21.40
C THR A 107 -0.22 12.41 21.06
N ASN A 108 -0.78 11.32 21.58
CA ASN A 108 -0.35 9.95 21.23
C ASN A 108 -0.60 9.60 19.77
N LYS A 109 -1.61 10.20 19.13
CA LYS A 109 -1.89 9.98 17.70
C LYS A 109 -1.05 10.87 16.77
N LEU A 110 -0.45 11.94 17.31
CA LEU A 110 0.45 12.85 16.61
C LEU A 110 1.94 12.48 16.74
N SER A 111 2.29 11.75 17.81
CA SER A 111 3.65 11.25 18.07
C SER A 111 4.01 10.11 17.13
#